data_AF-Q862C6-F1
#
_entry.id   AF-Q862C6-F1
#
_cell.length_a   1.000
_cell.length_b   1.000
_cell.length_c   1.000
_cell.angle_alpha   90.00
_cell.angle_beta   90.00
_cell.angle_gamma   90.00
#
_symmetry.space_group_name_H-M   'P 1'
#
loop_
_entity.id
_entity.type
_entity.pdbx_description
1 polymer ?
#
loop_
_entity_poly.entity_id
_entity_poly.type
_entity_poly.pdbx_seq_one_letter_code
_entity_poly.pdbx_strand_id
1 'polypeptide(L)'
;QGTIEILSDVQLIKTGDKVGASEATLLNMLNISPFSFGLVIQQVFDNGSIYNPEVLDITEETLHSRFLEGVRNVASVCLQIGYPTVASVPHSIINGYKR
;
A
#
# COMPACT_ATOMS: atom_id res chain seq x y z
N GLN A 1 -43.20 -16.18 11.62
CA GLN A 1 -41.79 -16.14 11.21
C GLN A 1 -41.75 -16.65 9.77
N GLY A 2 -41.56 -15.75 8.81
CA GLY A 2 -41.63 -16.05 7.36
C GLY A 2 -40.56 -15.31 6.57
N THR A 3 -39.48 -14.92 7.24
CA THR A 3 -38.30 -14.26 6.67
C THR A 3 -37.22 -15.30 6.41
N ILE A 4 -36.52 -15.14 5.29
CA ILE A 4 -35.38 -16.00 4.92
C ILE A 4 -34.13 -15.38 5.55
N GLU A 5 -33.40 -16.16 6.35
CA GLU A 5 -32.19 -15.73 7.05
C GLU A 5 -31.00 -16.61 6.65
N ILE A 6 -29.81 -16.01 6.56
CA ILE A 6 -28.56 -16.73 6.31
C ILE A 6 -28.01 -17.21 7.66
N LEU A 7 -27.85 -18.53 7.82
CA LEU A 7 -27.43 -19.15 9.09
C LEU A 7 -25.91 -19.10 9.32
N SER A 8 -25.12 -19.04 8.24
CA SER A 8 -23.66 -19.08 8.30
C SER A 8 -23.04 -18.37 7.09
N ASP A 9 -21.90 -17.73 7.29
CA ASP A 9 -21.14 -17.12 6.19
C ASP A 9 -20.57 -18.20 5.25
N VAL A 10 -20.84 -18.03 3.96
CA VAL A 10 -20.35 -18.94 2.91
C VAL A 10 -19.67 -18.09 1.83
N GLN A 11 -18.48 -18.51 1.42
CA GLN A 11 -17.78 -17.88 0.31
C GLN A 11 -18.40 -18.34 -1.01
N LEU A 12 -19.22 -17.48 -1.61
CA LEU A 12 -19.95 -17.79 -2.85
C LEU A 12 -19.03 -17.88 -4.08
N ILE A 13 -18.00 -17.03 -4.15
CA ILE A 13 -17.13 -16.89 -5.34
C ILE A 13 -15.68 -16.64 -4.89
N LYS A 14 -14.71 -17.17 -5.63
CA LYS A 14 -13.28 -16.88 -5.44
C LYS A 14 -12.76 -15.93 -6.51
N THR A 15 -11.67 -15.24 -6.21
CA THR A 15 -10.99 -14.36 -7.16
C THR A 15 -10.53 -15.17 -8.39
N GLY A 16 -11.06 -14.81 -9.56
CA GLY A 16 -10.75 -15.47 -10.85
C GLY A 16 -11.82 -16.43 -11.36
N ASP A 17 -12.80 -16.80 -10.53
CA ASP A 17 -13.94 -17.62 -10.97
C ASP A 17 -14.98 -16.76 -11.69
N LYS A 18 -15.56 -17.30 -12.77
CA LYS A 18 -16.63 -16.63 -13.53
C LYS A 18 -17.92 -16.70 -12.74
N VAL A 19 -18.54 -15.55 -12.52
CA VAL A 19 -19.83 -15.44 -11.82
C VAL A 19 -20.95 -16.03 -12.66
N GLY A 20 -21.70 -16.98 -12.10
CA GLY A 20 -22.88 -17.54 -12.74
C GLY A 20 -24.09 -16.59 -12.68
N ALA A 21 -25.05 -16.76 -13.60
CA ALA A 21 -26.26 -15.93 -13.64
C ALA A 21 -27.13 -16.07 -12.37
N SER A 22 -27.20 -17.27 -11.78
CA SER A 22 -27.94 -17.54 -10.54
C SER A 22 -27.32 -16.83 -9.33
N GLU A 23 -25.99 -16.85 -9.21
CA GLU A 23 -25.25 -16.22 -8.11
C GLU A 23 -25.35 -14.70 -8.17
N ALA A 24 -25.19 -14.11 -9.36
CA ALA A 24 -25.33 -12.67 -9.57
C ALA A 24 -26.74 -12.18 -9.24
N THR A 25 -27.76 -12.94 -9.64
CA THR A 25 -29.16 -12.58 -9.37
C THR A 25 -29.46 -12.63 -7.87
N LEU A 26 -28.97 -13.65 -7.15
CA LEU A 26 -29.16 -13.77 -5.71
C LEU A 26 -28.46 -12.66 -4.94
N LEU A 27 -27.22 -12.30 -5.30
CA LEU A 27 -26.50 -11.17 -4.72
C LEU A 27 -27.22 -9.83 -4.93
N ASN A 28 -27.78 -9.61 -6.13
CA ASN A 28 -28.60 -8.43 -6.43
C ASN A 28 -29.88 -8.39 -5.59
N MET A 29 -30.56 -9.52 -5.38
CA MET A 29 -31.75 -9.59 -4.51
C MET A 29 -31.43 -9.29 -3.04
N LEU A 30 -30.21 -9.60 -2.60
CA LEU A 30 -29.69 -9.26 -1.27
C LEU A 30 -29.15 -7.82 -1.19
N ASN A 31 -29.23 -7.03 -2.26
CA ASN A 31 -28.62 -5.69 -2.40
C ASN A 31 -27.10 -5.68 -2.15
N ILE A 32 -26.41 -6.78 -2.44
CA ILE A 32 -24.95 -6.88 -2.34
C ILE A 32 -24.37 -6.71 -3.74
N SER A 33 -23.64 -5.60 -3.96
CA SER A 33 -22.95 -5.29 -5.22
C SER A 33 -21.44 -5.38 -5.03
N PRO A 34 -20.80 -6.54 -5.28
CA PRO A 34 -19.40 -6.78 -4.94
C PRO A 34 -18.40 -6.24 -5.97
N PHE A 35 -18.87 -5.72 -7.11
CA PHE A 35 -18.03 -5.22 -8.18
C PHE A 35 -18.20 -3.71 -8.36
N SER A 36 -17.08 -3.01 -8.32
CA SER A 36 -16.99 -1.61 -8.72
C SER A 36 -16.44 -1.55 -10.13
N PHE A 37 -17.22 -0.99 -11.07
CA PHE A 37 -16.75 -0.70 -12.41
C PHE A 37 -16.23 0.72 -12.48
N GLY A 38 -15.05 0.88 -13.07
CA GLY A 38 -14.40 2.17 -13.24
C GLY A 38 -13.55 2.18 -14.51
N LEU A 39 -13.06 3.36 -14.87
CA LEU A 39 -12.11 3.52 -15.96
C LEU A 39 -10.73 3.06 -15.48
N VAL A 40 -10.16 2.07 -16.16
CA VAL A 40 -8.78 1.63 -15.92
C VAL A 40 -7.86 2.44 -16.82
N ILE A 41 -6.97 3.23 -16.21
CA ILE A 41 -5.91 3.94 -16.93
C ILE A 41 -4.94 2.91 -17.47
N GLN A 42 -4.55 3.01 -18.75
CA GLN A 42 -3.56 2.10 -19.35
C GLN A 42 -2.15 2.69 -19.31
N GLN A 43 -2.01 3.95 -19.69
CA GLN A 43 -0.74 4.67 -19.68
C GLN A 43 -0.98 6.14 -19.37
N VAL A 44 -0.02 6.76 -18.71
CA VAL A 44 -0.03 8.20 -18.40
C VAL A 44 1.12 8.86 -19.14
N PHE A 45 0.82 9.91 -19.90
CA PHE A 45 1.84 10.73 -20.54
C PHE A 45 1.95 12.06 -19.81
N ASP A 46 3.14 12.36 -19.30
CA ASP A 46 3.43 13.65 -18.67
C ASP A 46 4.85 14.12 -19.01
N ASN A 47 4.99 15.40 -19.35
CA ASN A 47 6.26 16.08 -19.64
C ASN A 47 7.24 15.31 -20.56
N GLY A 48 6.72 14.61 -21.59
CA GLY A 48 7.53 13.86 -22.54
C GLY A 48 7.90 12.43 -22.10
N SER A 49 7.43 11.99 -20.94
CA SER A 49 7.64 10.64 -20.40
C SER A 49 6.33 9.85 -20.37
N ILE A 50 6.42 8.54 -20.58
CA ILE A 50 5.29 7.60 -20.49
C ILE A 50 5.45 6.78 -19.21
N TYR A 51 4.43 6.81 -18.35
CA TYR A 51 4.39 6.12 -17.08
C TYR A 51 3.33 5.01 -17.08
N ASN A 52 3.64 3.92 -16.38
CA ASN A 52 2.65 2.91 -16.04
C ASN A 52 1.71 3.48 -14.95
N PRO A 53 0.38 3.25 -14.99
CA PRO A 53 -0.57 3.59 -13.93
C PRO A 53 -0.09 3.27 -12.50
N GLU A 54 0.68 2.20 -12.29
CA GLU A 54 1.23 1.83 -10.97
C GLU A 54 2.08 2.94 -10.31
N VAL A 55 2.67 3.84 -11.11
CA VAL A 55 3.47 4.97 -10.59
C VAL A 55 2.58 5.98 -9.86
N LEU A 56 1.28 6.05 -10.19
CA LEU A 56 0.33 6.93 -9.50
C LEU A 56 -0.07 6.38 -8.13
N ASP A 57 0.14 5.09 -7.87
CA ASP A 57 -0.20 4.44 -6.59
C ASP A 57 0.88 4.62 -5.51
N ILE A 58 1.87 5.49 -5.74
CA ILE A 58 2.90 5.80 -4.75
C ILE A 58 2.29 6.65 -3.61
N THR A 59 2.24 6.09 -2.41
CA THR A 59 1.73 6.79 -1.22
C THR A 59 2.83 7.60 -0.53
N GLU A 60 2.45 8.69 0.15
CA GLU A 60 3.37 9.54 0.91
C GLU A 60 4.12 8.75 2.02
N GLU A 61 3.47 7.75 2.62
CA GLU A 61 4.07 6.88 3.63
C GLU A 61 5.27 6.09 3.08
N THR A 62 5.17 5.61 1.83
CA THR A 62 6.28 4.90 1.18
C THR A 62 7.45 5.83 0.91
N LEU A 63 7.19 7.11 0.61
CA LEU A 63 8.22 8.11 0.42
C LEU A 63 8.92 8.45 1.75
N HIS A 64 8.13 8.66 2.81
CA HIS A 64 8.65 9.00 4.14
C HIS A 64 9.52 7.87 4.72
N SER A 65 9.06 6.61 4.59
CA SER A 65 9.82 5.44 5.07
C SER A 65 11.17 5.30 4.36
N ARG A 66 11.20 5.40 3.02
CA ARG A 66 12.46 5.36 2.25
C ARG A 66 13.38 6.53 2.55
N PHE A 67 12.83 7.72 2.78
CA PHE A 67 13.62 8.88 3.16
C PHE A 67 14.30 8.67 4.52
N LEU A 68 13.54 8.20 5.53
CA LEU A 68 14.08 7.90 6.85
C LEU A 68 15.13 6.79 6.80
N GLU A 69 14.93 5.77 5.97
CA GLU A 69 15.92 4.72 5.73
C GLU A 69 17.21 5.29 5.16
N GLY A 70 17.13 6.18 4.16
CA GLY A 70 18.27 6.89 3.60
C GLY A 70 19.04 7.69 4.66
N VAL A 71 18.35 8.46 5.50
CA VAL A 71 18.96 9.24 6.59
C VAL A 71 19.67 8.32 7.59
N ARG A 72 19.05 7.20 7.98
CA ARG A 72 19.66 6.21 8.88
C ARG A 72 20.92 5.59 8.28
N ASN A 73 20.90 5.27 7.00
CA ASN A 73 22.05 4.68 6.30
C ASN A 73 23.22 5.68 6.22
N VAL A 74 22.95 6.95 5.96
CA VAL A 74 23.99 7.99 5.97
C VAL A 74 24.52 8.20 7.39
N ALA A 75 23.64 8.29 8.39
CA ALA A 75 24.04 8.47 9.79
C ALA A 75 24.89 7.31 10.31
N SER A 76 24.56 6.06 9.95
CA SER A 76 25.32 4.87 10.37
C SER A 76 26.72 4.84 9.77
N VAL A 77 26.85 5.17 8.47
CA VAL A 77 28.15 5.26 7.79
C VAL A 77 29.00 6.38 8.41
N CYS A 78 28.43 7.58 8.62
CA CYS A 78 29.15 8.69 9.22
C CYS A 78 29.61 8.39 10.65
N LEU A 79 28.78 7.69 11.44
CA LEU A 79 29.14 7.28 12.80
C LEU A 79 30.26 6.23 12.80
N GLN A 80 30.24 5.28 11.87
CA GLN A 80 31.29 4.25 11.75
C GLN A 80 32.64 4.83 11.32
N ILE A 81 32.64 5.80 10.40
CA ILE A 81 33.86 6.47 9.92
C ILE A 81 34.35 7.53 10.93
N GLY A 82 33.53 7.88 11.93
CA GLY A 82 33.84 8.93 12.91
C GLY A 82 33.81 10.33 12.31
N TYR A 83 33.13 10.53 11.18
CA TYR A 83 33.00 11.82 10.53
C TYR A 83 31.72 12.55 10.99
N PRO A 84 31.84 13.74 11.61
CA PRO A 84 30.69 14.46 12.14
C PRO A 84 29.89 15.12 11.00
N THR A 85 28.65 14.67 10.80
CA THR A 85 27.64 15.29 9.95
C THR A 85 26.43 15.66 10.79
N VAL A 86 25.55 16.54 10.30
CA VAL A 86 24.34 16.97 11.04
C VAL A 86 23.50 15.77 11.51
N ALA A 87 23.49 14.68 10.72
CA ALA A 87 22.78 13.46 11.07
C ALA A 87 23.53 12.57 12.09
N SER A 88 24.87 12.59 12.14
CA SER A 88 25.65 11.72 13.04
C SER A 88 26.01 12.36 14.38
N VAL A 89 26.14 13.70 14.45
CA VAL A 89 26.51 14.45 15.66
C VAL A 89 25.70 14.08 16.92
N PRO A 90 24.35 14.05 16.89
CA PRO A 90 23.58 13.70 18.09
C PRO A 90 23.87 12.29 18.58
N HIS A 91 24.03 11.33 17.65
CA HIS A 91 24.37 9.95 17.99
C HIS A 91 25.79 9.81 18.54
N SER A 92 26.76 10.55 17.98
CA SER A 92 28.15 10.56 18.44
C SER A 92 28.29 11.13 19.86
N ILE A 93 27.57 12.21 20.19
CA ILE A 93 27.59 12.80 21.54
C ILE A 93 27.00 11.84 22.56
N ILE A 94 25.82 11.26 22.28
CA ILE A 94 25.15 10.30 23.18
C ILE A 94 26.01 9.05 23.41
N ASN A 95 26.63 8.51 22.35
CA ASN A 95 27.53 7.38 22.50
C ASN A 95 28.79 7.72 23.32
N GLY A 96 29.25 8.98 23.27
CA GLY A 96 30.31 9.48 24.13
C GLY A 96 29.96 9.44 25.62
N TYR A 97 28.70 9.71 25.99
CA TYR A 97 28.21 9.64 27.38
C TYR A 97 27.95 8.22 27.88
N LYS A 98 27.78 7.24 26.97
CA LYS A 98 27.52 5.83 27.33
C LYS A 98 28.80 5.03 27.59
N ARG A 99 29.97 5.59 27.25
CA ARG A 99 31.28 5.08 27.65
C ARG A 99 31.64 5.60 29.03
#